data_AF-A0A927QYC0-F1
#
_entry.id   AF-A0A927QYC0-F1
#
_cell.length_a   1.000
_cell.length_b   1.000
_cell.length_c   1.000
_cell.angle_alpha   90.00
_cell.angle_beta   90.00
_cell.angle_gamma   90.00
#
_symmetry.space_group_name_H-M   'P 1'
#
loop_
_entity.id
_entity.type
_entity.pdbx_description
1 polymer ?
#
loop_
_entity_poly.entity_id
_entity_poly.type
_entity_poly.pdbx_seq_one_letter_code
_entity_poly.pdbx_strand_id
1 'polypeptide(L)'
;MAADSKPLPGSTLPGTKLKFGQEAVITVGVGPGRSLVGLTVTGVERGTAEDLEVVRASVPTVGDRPVGSLYFVKAVLENKDGRHFDSSYSGPLLRGTTESGEDAAALRLAFIEIGLLNCPMGAPPPPEFSTRGGRRDHCQIVFSSPANPVTSVGFQAESGKPDITWE
;
A
#
# COMPACT_ATOMS: atom_id res chain seq x y z
N MET A 1 23.56 0.13 4.90
CA MET A 1 23.26 0.63 6.25
C MET A 1 21.81 0.33 6.52
N ALA A 2 21.49 -0.53 7.50
CA ALA A 2 20.11 -0.79 7.87
C ALA A 2 19.58 0.49 8.51
N ALA A 3 18.68 1.19 7.81
CA ALA A 3 17.95 2.30 8.41
C ALA A 3 17.26 1.74 9.67
N ASP A 4 17.48 2.39 10.81
CA ASP A 4 16.84 2.06 12.08
C ASP A 4 15.35 1.81 11.84
N SER A 5 14.93 0.56 11.95
CA SER A 5 13.60 0.08 11.59
C SER A 5 12.53 0.52 12.60
N LYS A 6 12.96 1.23 13.65
CA LYS A 6 12.08 1.73 14.69
C LYS A 6 11.21 2.89 14.17
N PRO A 7 9.89 2.85 14.35
CA PRO A 7 9.01 3.95 14.01
C PRO A 7 9.40 5.26 14.74
N LEU A 8 9.20 6.40 14.06
CA LEU A 8 9.35 7.73 14.64
C LEU A 8 8.32 7.97 15.76
N PRO A 9 8.64 8.79 16.79
CA PRO A 9 7.67 9.21 17.78
C PRO A 9 6.41 9.81 17.13
N GLY A 10 5.23 9.41 17.61
CA GLY A 10 3.94 9.79 17.03
C GLY A 10 3.40 8.80 15.99
N SER A 11 4.14 7.75 15.64
CA SER A 11 3.61 6.66 14.84
C SER A 11 2.63 5.80 15.63
N THR A 12 1.60 5.30 14.95
CA THR A 12 0.70 4.27 15.45
C THR A 12 1.47 3.01 15.82
N LEU A 13 1.09 2.38 16.93
CA LEU A 13 1.79 1.21 17.45
C LEU A 13 1.61 -0.02 16.53
N PRO A 14 2.65 -0.86 16.33
CA PRO A 14 2.50 -2.15 15.67
C PRO A 14 1.41 -3.02 16.32
N GLY A 15 0.66 -3.79 15.54
CA GLY A 15 -0.47 -4.59 16.00
C GLY A 15 -1.76 -3.82 16.26
N THR A 16 -1.79 -2.51 15.97
CA THR A 16 -3.04 -1.72 16.08
C THR A 16 -4.04 -2.18 15.02
N LYS A 17 -5.27 -2.46 15.46
CA LYS A 17 -6.40 -2.76 14.59
C LYS A 17 -7.26 -1.53 14.38
N LEU A 18 -7.54 -1.21 13.13
CA LEU A 18 -8.33 -0.08 12.68
C LEU A 18 -9.47 -0.56 11.78
N LYS A 19 -10.50 0.28 11.64
CA LYS A 19 -11.54 0.10 10.63
C LYS A 19 -11.15 0.79 9.34
N PHE A 20 -11.63 0.30 8.20
CA PHE A 20 -11.55 1.07 6.95
C PHE A 20 -12.09 2.50 7.15
N GLY A 21 -11.35 3.48 6.63
CA GLY A 21 -11.60 4.91 6.82
C GLY A 21 -10.94 5.53 8.06
N GLN A 22 -10.35 4.74 8.95
CA GLN A 22 -9.55 5.27 10.07
C GLN A 22 -8.07 5.47 9.67
N GLU A 23 -7.49 6.56 10.18
CA GLU A 23 -6.10 6.92 9.93
C GLU A 23 -5.14 6.22 10.91
N ALA A 24 -4.03 5.69 10.39
CA ALA A 24 -2.81 5.41 11.15
C ALA A 24 -1.75 6.45 10.79
N VAL A 25 -0.94 6.87 11.76
CA VAL A 25 0.28 7.64 11.48
C VAL A 25 1.43 6.65 11.33
N ILE A 26 2.05 6.60 10.16
CA ILE A 26 3.11 5.65 9.84
C ILE A 26 4.44 6.36 9.57
N THR A 27 5.53 5.68 9.87
CA THR A 27 6.87 6.11 9.46
C THR A 27 7.20 5.53 8.10
N VAL A 28 7.60 6.40 7.16
CA VAL A 28 8.05 6.01 5.82
C VAL A 28 9.47 6.50 5.56
N GLY A 29 10.21 5.81 4.69
CA GLY A 29 11.50 6.26 4.19
C GLY A 29 11.32 7.29 3.07
N VAL A 30 12.08 8.39 3.12
CA VAL A 30 12.06 9.46 2.11
C VAL A 30 13.49 9.94 1.87
N GLY A 31 14.06 9.61 0.71
CA GLY A 31 15.47 9.85 0.42
C GLY A 31 16.38 9.28 1.52
N PRO A 32 17.30 10.08 2.10
CA PRO A 32 18.18 9.63 3.18
C PRO A 32 17.51 9.64 4.58
N GLY A 33 16.25 10.03 4.70
CA GLY A 33 15.58 10.20 5.99
C GLY A 33 14.26 9.46 6.11
N ARG A 34 13.52 9.82 7.15
CA ARG A 34 12.20 9.27 7.49
C ARG A 34 11.18 10.40 7.63
N SER A 35 9.91 10.10 7.43
CA SER A 35 8.79 11.04 7.55
C SER A 35 7.58 10.38 8.19
N LEU A 36 6.73 11.19 8.83
CA LEU A 36 5.41 10.79 9.32
C LEU A 36 4.36 11.06 8.24
N VAL A 37 3.63 10.00 7.87
CA VAL A 37 2.54 10.06 6.91
C VAL A 37 1.28 9.48 7.57
N GLY A 38 0.17 10.21 7.47
CA GLY A 38 -1.15 9.65 7.77
C GLY A 38 -1.55 8.70 6.65
N LEU A 39 -1.89 7.47 6.98
CA LEU A 39 -2.35 6.44 6.06
C LEU A 39 -3.78 6.06 6.46
N THR A 40 -4.71 6.31 5.55
CA THR A 40 -6.12 5.94 5.71
C THR A 40 -6.49 4.97 4.60
N VAL A 41 -6.63 3.68 4.93
CA VAL A 41 -7.15 2.69 3.97
C VAL A 41 -8.66 2.84 3.89
N THR A 42 -9.17 3.22 2.72
CA THR A 42 -10.59 3.52 2.53
C THR A 42 -11.41 2.29 2.15
N GLY A 43 -10.76 1.28 1.58
CA GLY A 43 -11.40 0.00 1.29
C GLY A 43 -10.58 -0.87 0.33
N VAL A 44 -11.17 -2.02 0.00
CA VAL A 44 -10.64 -2.97 -0.97
C VAL A 44 -11.71 -3.21 -2.03
N GLU A 45 -11.38 -3.00 -3.29
CA GLU A 45 -12.26 -3.21 -4.43
C GLU A 45 -11.76 -4.36 -5.29
N ARG A 46 -12.66 -5.17 -5.83
CA ARG A 46 -12.28 -6.20 -6.80
C ARG A 46 -12.07 -5.54 -8.17
N GLY A 47 -10.94 -5.85 -8.81
CA GLY A 47 -10.69 -5.42 -10.19
C GLY A 47 -11.63 -6.13 -11.18
N THR A 48 -11.89 -5.50 -12.32
CA THR A 48 -12.73 -6.09 -13.36
C THR A 48 -11.98 -7.18 -14.14
N ALA A 49 -12.69 -7.88 -15.03
CA ALA A 49 -12.07 -8.85 -15.93
C ALA A 49 -11.06 -8.17 -16.86
N GLU A 50 -11.38 -6.97 -17.34
CA GLU A 50 -10.53 -6.15 -18.20
C GLU A 50 -9.25 -5.71 -17.46
N ASP A 51 -9.38 -5.25 -16.20
CA ASP A 51 -8.22 -4.92 -15.37
C ASP A 51 -7.30 -6.13 -15.20
N LEU A 52 -7.89 -7.32 -14.97
CA LEU A 52 -7.14 -8.56 -14.82
C LEU A 52 -6.42 -8.98 -16.12
N GLU A 53 -7.04 -8.77 -17.28
CA GLU A 53 -6.40 -9.03 -18.59
C GLU A 53 -5.19 -8.12 -18.81
N VAL A 54 -5.31 -6.83 -18.54
CA VAL A 54 -4.21 -5.86 -18.63
C VAL A 54 -3.06 -6.26 -17.71
N VAL A 55 -3.39 -6.64 -16.46
CA VAL A 55 -2.39 -7.09 -15.50
C VAL A 55 -1.73 -8.39 -15.95
N ARG A 56 -2.49 -9.38 -16.44
CA ARG A 56 -1.93 -10.66 -16.92
C ARG A 56 -1.03 -10.49 -18.14
N ALA A 57 -1.30 -9.51 -19.00
CA ALA A 57 -0.44 -9.22 -20.14
C ALA A 57 0.95 -8.71 -19.71
N SER A 58 1.03 -7.99 -18.57
CA SER A 58 2.29 -7.46 -18.03
C SER A 58 2.93 -8.39 -16.99
N VAL A 59 2.13 -9.13 -16.24
CA VAL A 59 2.51 -9.99 -15.12
C VAL A 59 1.72 -11.29 -15.24
N PRO A 60 2.20 -12.28 -16.02
CA PRO A 60 1.45 -13.51 -16.25
C PRO A 60 1.39 -14.43 -15.01
N THR A 61 2.38 -14.32 -14.12
CA THR A 61 2.47 -15.10 -12.87
C THR A 61 2.91 -14.24 -11.70
N VAL A 62 2.52 -14.65 -10.48
CA VAL A 62 3.01 -14.08 -9.23
C VAL A 62 3.71 -15.20 -8.47
N GLY A 63 5.06 -15.18 -8.50
CA GLY A 63 5.86 -16.37 -8.22
C GLY A 63 5.57 -17.45 -9.27
N ASP A 64 5.30 -18.67 -8.80
CA ASP A 64 5.00 -19.82 -9.66
C ASP A 64 3.51 -20.03 -9.92
N ARG A 65 2.64 -19.12 -9.46
CA ARG A 65 1.18 -19.26 -9.59
C ARG A 65 0.62 -18.30 -10.64
N PRO A 66 -0.38 -18.74 -11.44
CA PRO A 66 -1.13 -17.84 -12.30
C PRO A 66 -1.78 -16.73 -11.48
N VAL A 67 -1.91 -15.54 -12.07
CA VAL A 67 -2.64 -14.44 -11.44
C VAL A 67 -4.09 -14.84 -11.18
N GLY A 68 -4.47 -14.84 -9.90
CA GLY A 68 -5.82 -15.12 -9.42
C GLY A 68 -6.77 -13.93 -9.59
N SER A 69 -7.64 -13.70 -8.62
CA SER A 69 -8.47 -12.48 -8.59
C SER A 69 -7.62 -11.26 -8.22
N LEU A 70 -7.88 -10.17 -8.91
CA LEU A 70 -7.25 -8.86 -8.70
C LEU A 70 -8.06 -8.04 -7.70
N TYR A 71 -7.38 -7.39 -6.76
CA TYR A 71 -7.98 -6.44 -5.83
C TYR A 71 -7.15 -5.15 -5.76
N PHE A 72 -7.86 -4.03 -5.67
CA PHE A 72 -7.32 -2.69 -5.47
C PHE A 72 -7.52 -2.28 -4.02
N VAL A 73 -6.44 -2.15 -3.28
CA VAL A 73 -6.43 -1.53 -1.97
C VAL A 73 -6.35 -0.02 -2.17
N LYS A 74 -7.40 0.70 -1.81
CA LYS A 74 -7.47 2.16 -1.92
C LYS A 74 -7.12 2.80 -0.58
N ALA A 75 -6.28 3.81 -0.64
CA ALA A 75 -5.86 4.56 0.53
C ALA A 75 -5.63 6.03 0.21
N VAL A 76 -5.66 6.86 1.25
CA VAL A 76 -5.25 8.26 1.20
C VAL A 76 -4.03 8.44 2.08
N LEU A 77 -3.02 9.13 1.55
CA LEU A 77 -1.84 9.54 2.28
C LEU A 77 -1.92 11.03 2.61
N GLU A 78 -1.51 11.41 3.81
CA GLU A 78 -1.36 12.79 4.25
C GLU A 78 0.04 13.03 4.80
N ASN A 79 0.75 14.03 4.31
CA ASN A 79 2.05 14.41 4.84
C ASN A 79 1.89 15.14 6.19
N LYS A 80 2.29 14.51 7.30
CA LYS A 80 2.05 15.05 8.65
C LYS A 80 3.14 16.01 9.12
N ASP A 81 4.37 15.81 8.68
CA ASP A 81 5.51 16.60 9.15
C ASP A 81 5.88 17.76 8.20
N GLY A 82 5.46 17.70 6.93
CA GLY A 82 5.77 18.67 5.89
C GLY A 82 7.10 18.42 5.18
N ARG A 83 7.65 17.20 5.27
CA ARG A 83 8.88 16.83 4.55
C ARG A 83 8.65 16.87 3.05
N HIS A 84 9.68 17.24 2.30
CA HIS A 84 9.68 17.14 0.85
C HIS A 84 9.79 15.68 0.40
N PHE A 85 8.90 15.26 -0.51
CA PHE A 85 8.90 13.95 -1.14
C PHE A 85 9.27 14.10 -2.61
N ASP A 86 10.39 13.50 -3.01
CA ASP A 86 10.83 13.50 -4.40
C ASP A 86 10.04 12.49 -5.26
N SER A 87 10.30 12.49 -6.57
CA SER A 87 9.63 11.62 -7.54
C SER A 87 9.90 10.13 -7.33
N SER A 88 10.85 9.73 -6.47
CA SER A 88 11.13 8.33 -6.18
C SER A 88 10.18 7.72 -5.15
N TYR A 89 9.41 8.55 -4.42
CA TYR A 89 8.50 8.05 -3.40
C TYR A 89 7.15 7.56 -3.98
N SER A 90 6.98 6.24 -4.01
CA SER A 90 5.75 5.60 -4.52
C SER A 90 4.70 5.29 -3.45
N GLY A 91 4.98 5.52 -2.16
CA GLY A 91 4.05 5.22 -1.05
C GLY A 91 4.47 4.01 -0.20
N PRO A 92 3.75 3.71 0.88
CA PRO A 92 3.99 2.51 1.68
C PRO A 92 3.58 1.24 0.93
N LEU A 93 4.18 0.10 1.28
CA LEU A 93 3.72 -1.20 0.80
C LEU A 93 2.58 -1.70 1.70
N LEU A 94 1.40 -1.90 1.11
CA LEU A 94 0.26 -2.51 1.80
C LEU A 94 0.16 -3.99 1.43
N ARG A 95 -0.23 -4.82 2.40
CA ARG A 95 -0.46 -6.25 2.23
C ARG A 95 -1.94 -6.53 2.36
N GLY A 96 -2.48 -7.39 1.51
CA GLY A 96 -3.83 -7.90 1.70
C GLY A 96 -3.78 -9.19 2.51
N THR A 97 -4.77 -9.43 3.36
CA THR A 97 -5.00 -10.72 3.98
C THR A 97 -6.40 -11.20 3.60
N THR A 98 -6.48 -12.46 3.22
CA THR A 98 -7.72 -13.08 2.76
C THR A 98 -8.62 -13.50 3.91
N GLU A 99 -9.88 -13.83 3.62
CA GLU A 99 -10.85 -14.33 4.60
C GLU A 99 -10.35 -15.53 5.40
N SER A 100 -9.60 -16.43 4.75
CA SER A 100 -8.96 -17.58 5.40
C SER A 100 -7.77 -17.24 6.31
N GLY A 101 -7.30 -15.99 6.30
CA GLY A 101 -6.08 -15.55 6.99
C GLY A 101 -4.79 -15.73 6.17
N GLU A 102 -4.86 -16.18 4.91
CA GLU A 102 -3.69 -16.26 4.02
C GLU A 102 -3.28 -14.88 3.49
N ASP A 103 -1.98 -14.67 3.32
CA ASP A 103 -1.43 -13.47 2.68
C ASP A 103 -1.83 -13.42 1.20
N ALA A 104 -2.51 -12.32 0.83
CA ALA A 104 -2.71 -11.96 -0.56
C ALA A 104 -1.37 -11.50 -1.14
N ALA A 105 -1.02 -12.01 -2.32
CA ALA A 105 0.25 -11.66 -2.95
C ALA A 105 0.20 -10.20 -3.41
N ALA A 106 0.91 -9.32 -2.70
CA ALA A 106 1.03 -7.93 -3.08
C ALA A 106 1.88 -7.80 -4.34
N LEU A 107 1.35 -7.14 -5.37
CA LEU A 107 2.11 -6.87 -6.56
C LEU A 107 3.12 -5.76 -6.28
N ARG A 108 4.40 -6.09 -6.37
CA ARG A 108 5.48 -5.12 -6.30
C ARG A 108 6.11 -4.96 -7.67
N LEU A 109 5.64 -3.98 -8.44
CA LEU A 109 6.31 -3.62 -9.68
C LEU A 109 7.41 -2.62 -9.38
N ALA A 110 8.64 -2.99 -9.72
CA ALA A 110 9.70 -2.03 -9.88
C ALA A 110 9.65 -1.56 -11.34
N PHE A 111 9.39 -0.27 -11.57
CA PHE A 111 9.55 0.40 -12.87
C PHE A 111 8.62 -0.02 -14.02
N ILE A 112 7.53 -0.74 -13.76
CA ILE A 112 6.49 -1.01 -14.76
C ILE A 112 5.23 -0.23 -14.38
N GLU A 113 4.88 0.75 -15.21
CA GLU A 113 3.56 1.38 -15.17
C GLU A 113 2.59 0.42 -15.86
N ILE A 114 1.73 -0.25 -15.08
CA ILE A 114 0.53 -0.87 -15.67
C ILE A 114 -0.51 0.23 -15.73
N GLY A 115 -0.97 0.56 -16.94
CA GLY A 115 -1.98 1.58 -17.21
C GLY A 115 -3.38 1.18 -16.71
N LEU A 116 -3.52 0.90 -15.41
CA LEU A 116 -4.81 0.71 -14.78
C LEU A 116 -5.38 2.07 -14.42
N LEU A 117 -6.41 2.49 -15.16
CA LEU A 117 -7.13 3.75 -14.93
C LEU A 117 -7.63 3.88 -13.48
N ASN A 118 -7.94 2.76 -12.82
CA ASN A 118 -8.51 2.71 -11.47
C ASN A 118 -7.44 2.61 -10.36
N CYS A 119 -6.16 2.47 -10.70
CA CYS A 119 -5.07 2.28 -9.75
C CYS A 119 -3.73 2.76 -10.33
N PRO A 120 -3.43 4.07 -10.28
CA PRO A 120 -2.15 4.61 -10.74
C PRO A 120 -1.05 4.24 -9.74
N MET A 121 -0.57 3.00 -9.83
CA MET A 121 0.57 2.54 -9.03
C MET A 121 1.84 3.25 -9.48
N GLY A 122 2.68 3.65 -8.51
CA GLY A 122 4.01 4.18 -8.81
C GLY A 122 4.05 5.62 -9.34
N ALA A 123 2.90 6.32 -9.41
CA ALA A 123 2.90 7.73 -9.77
C ALA A 123 3.71 8.56 -8.74
N PRO A 124 4.55 9.50 -9.21
CA PRO A 124 5.28 10.39 -8.32
C PRO A 124 4.28 11.20 -7.48
N PRO A 125 4.65 11.56 -6.23
CA PRO A 125 3.81 12.41 -5.41
C PRO A 125 3.61 13.75 -6.13
N PRO A 126 2.38 14.30 -6.15
CA PRO A 126 2.16 15.60 -6.73
C PRO A 126 2.82 16.68 -5.86
N PRO A 127 3.22 17.84 -6.40
CA PRO A 127 3.99 18.84 -5.67
C PRO A 127 3.37 19.27 -4.34
N GLU A 128 2.04 19.33 -4.26
CA GLU A 128 1.27 19.67 -3.06
C GLU A 128 1.47 18.68 -1.92
N PHE A 129 1.77 17.42 -2.20
CA PHE A 129 2.05 16.41 -1.18
C PHE A 129 3.33 16.71 -0.40
N SER A 130 4.26 17.50 -0.96
CA SER A 130 5.50 17.93 -0.31
C SER A 130 5.31 19.08 0.69
N THR A 131 4.08 19.35 1.13
CA THR A 131 3.76 20.32 2.17
C THR A 131 2.98 19.67 3.30
N ARG A 132 3.05 20.23 4.50
CA ARG A 132 2.30 19.70 5.65
C ARG A 132 0.79 19.76 5.35
N GLY A 133 0.11 18.65 5.57
CA GLY A 133 -1.31 18.46 5.24
C GLY A 133 -1.56 18.15 3.76
N GLY A 134 -0.52 18.11 2.93
CA GLY A 134 -0.61 17.67 1.55
C GLY A 134 -1.14 16.25 1.48
N ARG A 135 -2.14 16.03 0.61
CA ARG A 135 -2.81 14.74 0.45
C ARG A 135 -2.60 14.18 -0.94
N ARG A 136 -2.58 12.86 -1.03
CA ARG A 136 -2.65 12.16 -2.31
C ARG A 136 -3.37 10.83 -2.14
N ASP A 137 -3.99 10.38 -3.22
CA ASP A 137 -4.48 9.01 -3.29
C ASP A 137 -3.30 8.05 -3.43
N HIS A 138 -3.50 6.85 -2.91
CA HIS A 138 -2.57 5.75 -3.02
C HIS A 138 -3.34 4.47 -3.31
N CYS A 139 -2.80 3.68 -4.23
CA CYS A 139 -3.41 2.42 -4.61
C CYS A 139 -2.34 1.32 -4.63
N GLN A 140 -2.69 0.18 -4.07
CA GLN A 140 -1.86 -1.02 -4.06
C GLN A 140 -2.65 -2.18 -4.65
N ILE A 141 -2.03 -2.88 -5.61
CA ILE A 141 -2.60 -4.09 -6.18
C ILE A 141 -2.22 -5.30 -5.33
N VAL A 142 -3.20 -6.14 -5.03
CA VAL A 142 -3.00 -7.44 -4.39
C VAL A 142 -3.76 -8.52 -5.14
N PHE A 143 -3.26 -9.74 -5.07
CA PHE A 143 -3.88 -10.90 -5.70
C PHE A 143 -4.25 -11.95 -4.67
N SER A 144 -5.41 -12.58 -4.87
CA SER A 144 -5.81 -13.74 -4.08
C SER A 144 -6.44 -14.82 -4.96
N SER A 145 -6.67 -16.00 -4.38
CA SER A 145 -7.46 -17.03 -5.04
C SER A 145 -8.90 -16.52 -5.29
N PRO A 146 -9.54 -16.86 -6.41
CA PRO A 146 -10.93 -16.49 -6.68
C PRO A 146 -11.93 -16.91 -5.60
N ALA A 147 -11.64 -17.98 -4.86
CA ALA A 147 -12.50 -18.51 -3.79
C ALA A 147 -12.17 -17.91 -2.41
N ASN A 148 -11.22 -16.99 -2.31
CA ASN A 148 -10.69 -16.50 -1.04
C ASN A 148 -10.44 -14.98 -1.13
N PRO A 149 -11.48 -14.16 -0.92
CA PRO A 149 -11.39 -12.72 -1.11
C PRO A 149 -10.49 -12.05 -0.07
N VAL A 150 -9.95 -10.89 -0.43
CA VAL A 150 -9.20 -10.04 0.51
C VAL A 150 -10.19 -9.31 1.42
N THR A 151 -10.05 -9.49 2.73
CA THR A 151 -10.96 -8.93 3.74
C THR A 151 -10.29 -7.91 4.64
N SER A 152 -8.96 -7.95 4.75
CA SER A 152 -8.20 -7.00 5.57
C SER A 152 -6.92 -6.55 4.88
N VAL A 153 -6.39 -5.42 5.33
CA VAL A 153 -5.17 -4.81 4.80
C VAL A 153 -4.20 -4.58 5.95
N GLY A 154 -2.93 -4.93 5.75
CA GLY A 154 -1.85 -4.78 6.71
C GLY A 154 -0.76 -3.82 6.24
N PHE A 155 -0.15 -3.10 7.20
CA PHE A 155 1.09 -2.36 7.02
C PHE A 155 2.11 -2.77 8.09
N GLN A 156 3.27 -3.23 7.64
CA GLN A 156 4.38 -3.61 8.51
C GLN A 156 5.17 -2.38 8.95
N ALA A 157 4.80 -1.80 10.09
CA ALA A 157 5.47 -0.62 10.64
C ALA A 157 6.89 -0.92 11.16
N GLU A 158 7.14 -2.14 11.64
CA GLU A 158 8.43 -2.57 12.18
C GLU A 158 8.67 -4.05 11.85
N SER A 159 9.90 -4.37 11.42
CA SER A 159 10.27 -5.74 11.06
C SER A 159 10.14 -6.68 12.27
N GLY A 160 9.50 -7.83 12.07
CA GLY A 160 9.28 -8.82 13.13
C GLY A 160 8.22 -8.45 14.16
N LYS A 161 7.50 -7.32 13.97
CA LYS A 161 6.32 -6.97 14.76
C LYS A 161 5.03 -7.24 13.98
N PRO A 162 3.89 -7.40 14.67
CA PRO A 162 2.59 -7.48 14.03
C PRO A 162 2.29 -6.20 13.22
N ASP A 163 1.59 -6.38 12.10
CA ASP A 163 1.19 -5.28 11.24
C ASP A 163 0.13 -4.38 11.91
N ILE A 164 0.06 -3.13 11.48
CA ILE A 164 -1.14 -2.30 11.66
C ILE A 164 -2.16 -2.80 10.64
N THR A 165 -3.40 -3.08 11.06
CA THR A 165 -4.40 -3.70 10.19
C THR A 165 -5.67 -2.87 10.05
N TRP A 166 -6.28 -2.90 8.87
CA TRP A 166 -7.61 -2.35 8.57
C TRP A 166 -8.55 -3.49 8.18
N GLU A 167 -9.69 -3.60 8.87
CA GLU A 167 -10.75 -4.60 8.65
C GLU A 167 -12.16 -4.03 8.90
#